data_AF-A0A7W1G5I3-F1
#
_entry.id   AF-A0A7W1G5I3-F1
#
_cell.length_a   1.000
_cell.length_b   1.000
_cell.length_c   1.000
_cell.angle_alpha   90.00
_cell.angle_beta   90.00
_cell.angle_gamma   90.00
#
_symmetry.space_group_name_H-M   'P 1'
#
loop_
_entity.id
_entity.type
_entity.pdbx_description
1 polymer ?
#
loop_
_entity_poly.entity_id
_entity_poly.type
_entity_poly.pdbx_seq_one_letter_code
_entity_poly.pdbx_strand_id
1 'polypeptide(L)'
;AFTNEEPPHFQTHLMGSWVYAHACKERGDRIEAAVALETMGCFSDELNSQHFPVAALAAAYPSTGNFISFIGDTTCRELIRRSVGVFRETTKFPCEGASLPASIPGVHWSDHWAFVQHQYPALMVTDTAPFRYAHYHTEKDTVDHVDFQRLARVVDGVDRVVEALVK
;
A
#
# COMPACT_ATOMS: atom_id res chain seq x y z
N ALA A 1 -4.31 10.36 -7.64
CA ALA A 1 -3.02 10.60 -6.96
C ALA A 1 -3.07 11.97 -6.29
N PHE A 2 -2.53 12.09 -5.08
CA PHE A 2 -2.30 13.39 -4.47
C PHE A 2 -1.02 14.02 -5.06
N THR A 3 -0.96 15.35 -5.07
CA THR A 3 0.24 16.08 -5.51
C THR A 3 1.32 16.05 -4.43
N ASN A 4 2.59 16.22 -4.82
CA ASN A 4 3.72 16.37 -3.90
C ASN A 4 3.88 15.20 -2.92
N GLU A 5 3.53 13.98 -3.36
CA GLU A 5 3.78 12.77 -2.58
C GLU A 5 5.29 12.60 -2.42
N GLU A 6 6.06 12.70 -3.51
CA GLU A 6 7.51 12.47 -3.52
C GLU A 6 8.36 13.56 -2.82
N PRO A 7 9.64 13.25 -2.46
CA PRO A 7 10.59 14.25 -2.00
C PRO A 7 10.74 15.43 -2.99
N PRO A 8 10.96 16.66 -2.49
CA PRO A 8 11.29 17.04 -1.11
C PRO A 8 10.08 17.24 -0.18
N HIS A 9 8.85 16.95 -0.65
CA HIS A 9 7.63 17.22 0.10
C HIS A 9 7.08 16.01 0.85
N PHE A 10 7.52 14.81 0.48
CA PHE A 10 7.20 13.57 1.17
C PHE A 10 7.33 13.66 2.69
N GLN A 11 6.29 13.17 3.37
CA GLN A 11 6.09 13.22 4.81
C GLN A 11 6.20 14.60 5.45
N THR A 12 5.78 15.65 4.73
CA THR A 12 5.64 17.02 5.26
C THR A 12 4.20 17.52 5.19
N HIS A 13 3.93 18.64 5.83
CA HIS A 13 2.63 19.34 5.75
C HIS A 13 2.32 19.92 4.35
N LEU A 14 3.27 19.83 3.41
CA LEU A 14 3.11 20.28 2.02
C LEU A 14 2.69 19.15 1.06
N MET A 15 2.61 17.89 1.52
CA MET A 15 2.01 16.82 0.73
C MET A 15 0.54 17.11 0.49
N GLY A 16 0.06 16.84 -0.73
CA GLY A 16 -1.36 17.02 -1.07
C GLY A 16 -2.29 16.17 -0.19
N SER A 17 -1.87 14.95 0.16
CA SER A 17 -2.60 14.07 1.08
C SER A 17 -2.67 14.63 2.50
N TRP A 18 -1.61 15.29 2.99
CA TRP A 18 -1.62 15.98 4.28
C TRP A 18 -2.62 17.13 4.26
N VAL A 19 -2.52 18.03 3.27
CA VAL A 19 -3.43 19.18 3.16
C VAL A 19 -4.89 18.72 3.07
N TYR A 20 -5.15 17.66 2.32
CA TYR A 20 -6.49 17.09 2.19
C TYR A 20 -6.99 16.47 3.50
N ALA A 21 -6.20 15.59 4.13
CA ALA A 21 -6.57 14.93 5.37
C ALA A 21 -6.77 15.93 6.51
N HIS A 22 -5.93 16.97 6.59
CA HIS A 22 -6.11 18.07 7.55
C HIS A 22 -7.42 18.82 7.31
N ALA A 23 -7.72 19.18 6.07
CA ALA A 23 -8.97 19.88 5.73
C ALA A 23 -10.22 19.01 6.03
N CYS A 24 -10.14 17.70 5.81
CA CYS A 24 -11.20 16.77 6.22
C CYS A 24 -11.40 16.78 7.73
N LYS A 25 -10.30 16.78 8.49
CA LYS A 25 -10.34 16.84 9.97
C LYS A 25 -10.98 18.13 10.47
N GLU A 26 -10.62 19.27 9.89
CA GLU A 26 -11.19 20.59 10.24
C GLU A 26 -12.70 20.67 9.95
N ARG A 27 -13.16 20.03 8.87
CA ARG A 27 -14.61 19.94 8.56
C ARG A 27 -15.37 18.94 9.41
N GLY A 28 -14.67 18.07 10.15
CA GLY A 28 -15.29 16.97 10.88
C GLY A 28 -15.75 15.82 9.97
N ASP A 29 -15.13 15.66 8.80
CA ASP A 29 -15.48 14.60 7.86
C ASP A 29 -15.22 13.22 8.48
N ARG A 30 -16.17 12.31 8.31
CA ARG A 30 -16.05 10.92 8.73
C ARG A 30 -15.50 10.08 7.58
N ILE A 31 -14.22 9.69 7.69
CA ILE A 31 -13.56 8.79 6.73
C ILE A 31 -13.43 7.41 7.40
N GLU A 32 -14.11 6.41 6.85
CA GLU A 32 -14.08 5.03 7.35
C GLU A 32 -12.71 4.38 7.16
N ALA A 33 -12.09 4.61 6.00
CA ALA A 33 -10.75 4.17 5.67
C ALA A 33 -10.20 4.99 4.50
N ALA A 34 -8.91 5.32 4.56
CA ALA A 34 -8.14 5.75 3.40
C ALA A 34 -7.31 4.58 2.86
N VAL A 35 -7.44 4.29 1.56
CA VAL A 35 -6.70 3.22 0.89
C VAL A 35 -5.79 3.86 -0.15
N ALA A 36 -4.50 3.94 0.14
CA ALA A 36 -3.50 4.41 -0.80
C ALA A 36 -3.09 3.26 -1.73
N LEU A 37 -3.23 3.48 -3.05
CA LEU A 37 -2.69 2.57 -4.05
C LEU A 37 -1.30 3.06 -4.38
N GLU A 38 -0.30 2.35 -3.87
CA GLU A 38 1.11 2.68 -4.03
C GLU A 38 1.76 1.63 -4.89
N THR A 39 2.45 2.05 -5.95
CA THR A 39 3.14 1.22 -6.95
C THR A 39 2.67 -0.24 -7.00
N MET A 40 1.91 -0.55 -8.05
CA MET A 40 1.38 -1.89 -8.29
C MET A 40 1.63 -2.28 -9.74
N GLY A 41 2.05 -3.52 -9.96
CA GLY A 41 2.18 -4.07 -11.32
C GLY A 41 3.47 -4.84 -11.55
N CYS A 42 4.44 -4.75 -10.64
CA CYS A 42 5.67 -5.53 -10.70
C CYS A 42 5.50 -6.86 -9.96
N PHE A 43 5.40 -7.95 -10.73
CA PHE A 43 5.31 -9.31 -10.20
C PHE A 43 6.36 -10.21 -10.83
N SER A 44 6.96 -11.08 -10.02
CA SER A 44 7.92 -12.10 -10.49
C SER A 44 7.68 -13.42 -9.78
N ASP A 45 7.67 -14.50 -10.56
CA ASP A 45 7.61 -15.88 -10.04
C ASP A 45 9.00 -16.45 -9.72
N GLU A 46 10.07 -15.68 -9.95
CA GLU A 46 11.43 -16.12 -9.65
C GLU A 46 11.65 -16.18 -8.13
N LEU A 47 12.36 -17.21 -7.69
CA LEU A 47 12.77 -17.35 -6.29
C LEU A 47 13.70 -16.19 -5.91
N ASN A 48 13.52 -15.63 -4.71
CA ASN A 48 14.30 -14.50 -4.18
C ASN A 48 14.12 -13.17 -4.94
N SER A 49 13.04 -13.04 -5.71
CA SER A 49 12.66 -11.76 -6.34
C SER A 49 12.09 -10.74 -5.36
N GLN A 50 11.71 -11.16 -4.14
CA GLN A 50 11.27 -10.28 -3.07
C GLN A 50 12.36 -10.09 -2.01
N HIS A 51 12.69 -8.84 -1.72
CA HIS A 51 13.56 -8.44 -0.62
C HIS A 51 12.75 -7.83 0.53
N PHE A 52 13.40 -7.62 1.68
CA PHE A 52 12.75 -6.98 2.82
C PHE A 52 13.73 -6.09 3.57
N PRO A 53 13.25 -5.02 4.23
CA PRO A 53 14.12 -4.08 4.93
C PRO A 53 14.73 -4.67 6.21
N VAL A 54 14.16 -5.76 6.75
CA VAL A 54 14.67 -6.44 7.96
C VAL A 54 14.53 -7.97 7.85
N ALA A 55 15.46 -8.70 8.46
CA ALA A 55 15.52 -10.16 8.40
C ALA A 55 14.28 -10.86 8.98
N ALA A 56 13.65 -10.27 10.00
CA ALA A 56 12.42 -10.83 10.58
C ALA A 56 11.25 -10.86 9.57
N LEU A 57 11.16 -9.85 8.69
CA LEU A 57 10.17 -9.85 7.61
C LEU A 57 10.54 -10.86 6.52
N ALA A 58 11.82 -10.96 6.16
CA ALA A 58 12.31 -11.95 5.22
C ALA A 58 12.06 -13.40 5.66
N ALA A 59 12.01 -13.65 6.97
CA ALA A 59 11.66 -14.97 7.51
C ALA A 59 10.14 -15.23 7.58
N ALA A 60 9.32 -14.18 7.58
CA ALA A 60 7.87 -14.27 7.76
C ALA A 60 7.07 -14.26 6.46
N TYR A 61 7.61 -13.63 5.41
CA TYR A 61 6.91 -13.40 4.14
C TYR A 61 7.58 -14.14 2.97
N PRO A 62 6.85 -14.39 1.85
CA PRO A 62 7.40 -15.10 0.70
C PRO A 62 8.63 -14.42 0.10
N SER A 63 9.61 -15.22 -0.33
CA SER A 63 10.79 -14.73 -1.07
C SER A 63 10.53 -14.51 -2.57
N THR A 64 9.36 -14.91 -3.06
CA THR A 64 8.90 -14.67 -4.44
C THR A 64 7.96 -13.46 -4.48
N GLY A 65 8.24 -12.50 -5.37
CA GLY A 65 7.49 -11.26 -5.51
C GLY A 65 6.24 -11.37 -6.38
N ASN A 66 5.40 -12.38 -6.18
CA ASN A 66 4.17 -12.61 -6.97
C ASN A 66 2.87 -12.39 -6.19
N PHE A 67 2.91 -11.50 -5.21
CA PHE A 67 1.79 -11.15 -4.34
C PHE A 67 1.59 -9.63 -4.25
N ILE A 68 0.40 -9.22 -3.83
CA ILE A 68 0.08 -7.84 -3.44
C ILE A 68 0.04 -7.72 -1.91
N SER A 69 0.48 -6.59 -1.35
CA SER A 69 0.53 -6.37 0.10
C SER A 69 -0.44 -5.30 0.55
N PHE A 70 -1.14 -5.56 1.65
CA PHE A 70 -1.91 -4.58 2.43
C PHE A 70 -1.08 -4.21 3.66
N ILE A 71 -0.50 -3.00 3.64
CA ILE A 71 0.46 -2.53 4.64
C ILE A 71 -0.12 -1.33 5.38
N GLY A 72 0.03 -1.31 6.69
CA GLY A 72 -0.24 -0.13 7.50
C GLY A 72 0.42 -0.28 8.86
N ASP A 73 0.30 0.73 9.70
CA ASP A 73 0.90 0.63 11.03
C ASP A 73 0.07 -0.22 12.00
N THR A 74 0.57 -0.36 13.23
CA THR A 74 -0.06 -1.16 14.29
C THR A 74 -1.46 -0.69 14.68
N THR A 75 -1.81 0.58 14.44
CA THR A 75 -3.13 1.13 14.75
C THR A 75 -4.19 0.65 13.75
N CYS A 76 -3.77 0.27 12.55
CA CYS A 76 -4.65 -0.13 11.45
C CYS A 76 -4.83 -1.66 11.33
N ARG A 77 -4.46 -2.43 12.36
CA ARG A 77 -4.49 -3.91 12.36
C ARG A 77 -5.84 -4.49 11.93
N GLU A 78 -6.93 -3.96 12.47
CA GLU A 78 -8.27 -4.47 12.17
C GLU A 78 -8.69 -4.16 10.72
N LEU A 79 -8.36 -2.95 10.25
CA LEU A 79 -8.58 -2.55 8.85
C LEU A 79 -7.84 -3.47 7.89
N ILE A 80 -6.56 -3.77 8.17
CA ILE A 80 -5.74 -4.67 7.36
C ILE A 80 -6.32 -6.08 7.39
N ARG A 81 -6.66 -6.60 8.58
CA ARG A 81 -7.24 -7.94 8.74
C ARG A 81 -8.53 -8.11 7.93
N ARG A 82 -9.44 -7.13 8.01
CA ARG A 82 -10.69 -7.12 7.24
C ARG A 82 -10.42 -7.06 5.73
N SER A 83 -9.53 -6.16 5.31
CA SER A 83 -9.20 -5.96 3.89
C SER A 83 -8.60 -7.22 3.27
N VAL A 84 -7.61 -7.83 3.94
CA VAL A 84 -6.99 -9.09 3.50
C VAL A 84 -7.99 -10.24 3.52
N GLY A 85 -8.88 -10.31 4.51
CA GLY A 85 -9.94 -11.32 4.56
C GLY A 85 -10.84 -11.25 3.33
N VAL A 86 -11.39 -10.07 3.04
CA VAL A 86 -12.26 -9.83 1.88
C VAL A 86 -11.52 -10.12 0.57
N PHE A 87 -10.28 -9.65 0.43
CA PHE A 87 -9.50 -9.89 -0.78
C PHE A 87 -9.29 -11.38 -1.03
N ARG A 88 -8.91 -12.15 -0.01
CA ARG A 88 -8.71 -13.61 -0.12
C ARG A 88 -10.00 -14.38 -0.42
N GLU A 89 -11.13 -13.91 0.10
CA GLU A 89 -12.44 -14.54 -0.14
C GLU A 89 -12.97 -14.28 -1.55
N THR A 90 -12.69 -13.10 -2.10
CA THR A 90 -13.30 -12.63 -3.36
C THR A 90 -12.38 -12.72 -4.57
N THR A 91 -11.06 -12.78 -4.35
CA THR A 91 -10.06 -12.60 -5.39
C THR A 91 -9.06 -13.75 -5.39
N LYS A 92 -8.92 -14.42 -6.53
CA LYS A 92 -7.94 -15.50 -6.73
C LYS A 92 -6.57 -14.92 -7.08
N PHE A 93 -5.96 -14.22 -6.13
CA PHE A 93 -4.63 -13.63 -6.27
C PHE A 93 -3.87 -13.70 -4.93
N PRO A 94 -2.57 -14.06 -4.91
CA PRO A 94 -1.79 -14.09 -3.67
C PRO A 94 -1.72 -12.70 -3.02
N CYS A 95 -2.01 -12.62 -1.72
CA CYS A 95 -1.89 -11.37 -0.99
C CYS A 95 -1.38 -11.57 0.43
N GLU A 96 -0.68 -10.56 0.92
CA GLU A 96 -0.14 -10.50 2.27
C GLU A 96 -0.64 -9.28 3.05
N GLY A 97 -0.73 -9.43 4.36
CA GLY A 97 -1.10 -8.36 5.28
C GLY A 97 0.04 -8.06 6.25
N ALA A 98 0.36 -6.78 6.45
CA ALA A 98 1.39 -6.35 7.37
C ALA A 98 0.92 -5.14 8.19
N SER A 99 0.74 -5.36 9.50
CA SER A 99 0.49 -4.30 10.48
C SER A 99 1.72 -4.17 11.38
N LEU A 100 2.58 -3.20 11.07
CA LEU A 100 3.96 -3.11 11.58
C LEU A 100 4.23 -1.76 12.26
N PRO A 101 5.26 -1.63 13.11
CA PRO A 101 5.65 -0.33 13.66
C PRO A 101 6.01 0.66 12.55
N ALA A 102 5.60 1.93 12.71
CA ALA A 102 5.89 3.02 11.77
C ALA A 102 7.39 3.25 11.49
N SER A 103 8.27 2.82 12.40
CA SER A 103 9.73 2.92 12.25
C SER A 103 10.33 1.91 11.26
N ILE A 104 9.57 0.90 10.83
CA ILE A 104 10.02 -0.06 9.81
C ILE A 104 9.96 0.64 8.42
N PRO A 105 11.06 0.64 7.64
CA PRO A 105 11.07 1.20 6.30
C PRO A 105 9.96 0.60 5.42
N GLY A 106 9.27 1.44 4.64
CA GLY A 106 8.16 1.03 3.77
C GLY A 106 6.76 1.08 4.41
N VAL A 107 6.64 1.12 5.74
CA VAL A 107 5.29 1.08 6.39
C VAL A 107 4.50 2.36 6.16
N HIS A 108 5.17 3.51 6.15
CA HIS A 108 4.56 4.83 5.97
C HIS A 108 4.97 5.49 4.64
N TRP A 109 5.37 4.69 3.64
CA TRP A 109 5.84 5.21 2.35
C TRP A 109 4.76 5.32 1.28
N SER A 110 3.68 6.04 1.60
CA SER A 110 2.72 6.57 0.63
C SER A 110 1.77 7.55 1.32
N ASP A 111 0.78 8.04 0.58
CA ASP A 111 -0.21 9.02 1.02
C ASP A 111 -1.03 8.61 2.26
N HIS A 112 -1.16 7.31 2.56
CA HIS A 112 -1.87 6.83 3.75
C HIS A 112 -1.26 7.35 5.05
N TRP A 113 0.04 7.65 5.06
CA TRP A 113 0.74 8.25 6.20
C TRP A 113 0.03 9.51 6.70
N ALA A 114 -0.39 10.40 5.78
CA ALA A 114 -1.04 11.65 6.12
C ALA A 114 -2.37 11.43 6.85
N PHE A 115 -3.17 10.47 6.39
CA PHE A 115 -4.44 10.11 7.02
C PHE A 115 -4.23 9.58 8.44
N VAL A 116 -3.20 8.74 8.64
CA VAL A 116 -2.80 8.29 9.99
C VAL A 116 -2.46 9.48 10.89
N GLN A 117 -1.70 10.48 10.41
CA GLN A 117 -1.35 11.66 11.21
C GLN A 117 -2.59 12.44 11.68
N HIS A 118 -3.69 12.40 10.91
CA HIS A 118 -4.97 13.02 11.25
C HIS A 118 -5.95 12.07 11.95
N GLN A 119 -5.47 10.91 12.40
CA GLN A 119 -6.23 9.88 13.12
C GLN A 119 -7.35 9.25 12.29
N TYR A 120 -7.19 9.21 10.97
CA TYR A 120 -8.04 8.43 10.08
C TYR A 120 -7.44 7.03 9.90
N PRO A 121 -8.26 5.96 9.95
CA PRO A 121 -7.79 4.63 9.60
C PRO A 121 -7.28 4.62 8.15
N ALA A 122 -6.07 4.12 7.92
CA ALA A 122 -5.51 4.10 6.58
C ALA A 122 -4.57 2.92 6.34
N LEU A 123 -4.52 2.45 5.10
CA LEU A 123 -3.56 1.45 4.65
C LEU A 123 -3.08 1.75 3.24
N MET A 124 -2.01 1.07 2.87
CA MET A 124 -1.41 1.05 1.55
C MET A 124 -1.60 -0.32 0.91
N VAL A 125 -1.97 -0.35 -0.36
CA VAL A 125 -1.93 -1.55 -1.20
C VAL A 125 -0.78 -1.39 -2.18
N THR A 126 0.18 -2.31 -2.15
CA THR A 126 1.41 -2.18 -2.93
C THR A 126 2.02 -3.52 -3.33
N ASP A 127 2.75 -3.52 -4.45
CA ASP A 127 3.65 -4.61 -4.79
C ASP A 127 4.99 -4.53 -4.04
N THR A 128 5.18 -3.57 -3.13
CA THR A 128 6.38 -3.35 -2.31
C THR A 128 7.57 -2.73 -3.05
N ALA A 129 7.37 -2.28 -4.29
CA ALA A 129 8.20 -1.37 -5.07
C ALA A 129 9.72 -1.45 -4.79
N PRO A 130 10.33 -0.64 -3.88
CA PRO A 130 11.78 -0.63 -3.70
C PRO A 130 12.36 -2.00 -3.28
N PHE A 131 11.52 -2.93 -2.83
CA PHE A 131 11.93 -4.27 -2.41
C PHE A 131 11.87 -5.34 -3.51
N ARG A 132 11.36 -5.01 -4.71
CA ARG A 132 11.34 -5.95 -5.86
C ARG A 132 11.56 -5.29 -7.22
N TYR A 133 11.21 -4.02 -7.39
CA TYR A 133 11.20 -3.33 -8.67
C TYR A 133 12.47 -2.52 -8.90
N ALA A 134 13.36 -3.02 -9.75
CA ALA A 134 14.67 -2.44 -10.01
C ALA A 134 14.65 -1.09 -10.73
N HIS A 135 13.53 -0.71 -11.35
CA HIS A 135 13.39 0.54 -12.11
C HIS A 135 12.68 1.64 -11.32
N TYR A 136 12.27 1.37 -10.07
CA TYR A 136 11.63 2.34 -9.19
C TYR A 136 12.48 3.62 -9.07
N HIS A 137 11.84 4.79 -9.19
CA HIS A 137 12.51 6.11 -9.17
C HIS A 137 13.59 6.30 -10.26
N THR A 138 13.46 5.64 -11.41
CA THR A 138 14.35 5.84 -12.57
C THR A 138 13.54 6.19 -13.81
N GLU A 139 14.19 6.76 -14.84
CA GLU A 139 13.57 7.01 -16.15
C GLU A 139 13.12 5.72 -16.87
N LYS A 140 13.55 4.55 -16.39
CA LYS A 140 13.15 3.24 -16.90
C LYS A 140 11.85 2.75 -16.28
N ASP A 141 11.29 3.45 -15.30
CA ASP A 141 9.95 3.20 -14.80
C ASP A 141 8.93 3.50 -15.90
N THR A 142 8.57 2.46 -16.65
CA THR A 142 7.81 2.56 -17.89
C THR A 142 6.77 1.44 -17.95
N VAL A 143 5.73 1.67 -18.74
CA VAL A 143 4.58 0.75 -18.88
C VAL A 143 4.97 -0.67 -19.33
N ASP A 144 6.12 -0.82 -19.99
CA ASP A 144 6.62 -2.11 -20.48
C ASP A 144 6.98 -3.07 -19.33
N HIS A 145 7.16 -2.56 -18.11
CA HIS A 145 7.44 -3.35 -16.92
C HIS A 145 6.22 -3.70 -16.08
N VAL A 146 5.02 -3.33 -16.54
CA VAL A 146 3.76 -3.57 -15.82
C VAL A 146 3.11 -4.86 -16.31
N ASP A 147 2.91 -5.82 -15.42
CA ASP A 147 2.06 -6.99 -15.69
C ASP A 147 0.58 -6.58 -15.54
N PHE A 148 0.01 -6.09 -16.63
CA PHE A 148 -1.38 -5.65 -16.68
C PHE A 148 -2.39 -6.76 -16.37
N GLN A 149 -2.08 -8.02 -16.66
CA GLN A 149 -3.02 -9.13 -16.40
C GLN A 149 -3.16 -9.40 -14.91
N ARG A 150 -2.04 -9.42 -14.17
CA ARG A 150 -2.05 -9.55 -12.72
C ARG A 150 -2.57 -8.28 -12.05
N LEU A 151 -2.16 -7.11 -12.54
CA LEU A 151 -2.63 -5.83 -12.01
C LEU A 151 -4.15 -5.69 -12.13
N ALA A 152 -4.77 -6.07 -13.26
CA ALA A 152 -6.22 -6.03 -13.41
C ALA A 152 -6.94 -6.88 -12.35
N ARG A 153 -6.44 -8.09 -12.05
CA ARG A 153 -7.01 -8.94 -10.99
C ARG A 153 -6.87 -8.33 -9.60
N VAL A 154 -5.75 -7.65 -9.35
CA VAL A 154 -5.55 -6.92 -8.09
C VAL A 154 -6.54 -5.77 -7.98
N VAL A 155 -6.71 -4.97 -9.04
CA VAL A 155 -7.66 -3.84 -9.06
C VAL A 155 -9.09 -4.32 -8.83
N ASP A 156 -9.52 -5.37 -9.52
CA ASP A 156 -10.84 -6.00 -9.31
C ASP A 156 -11.03 -6.44 -7.85
N GLY A 157 -9.97 -6.97 -7.21
CA GLY A 157 -10.03 -7.38 -5.81
C GLY A 157 -10.04 -6.21 -4.82
N VAL A 158 -9.28 -5.15 -5.11
CA VAL A 158 -9.30 -3.92 -4.30
C VAL A 158 -10.68 -3.26 -4.37
N ASP A 159 -11.35 -3.29 -5.52
CA ASP A 159 -12.73 -2.81 -5.67
C ASP A 159 -13.67 -3.52 -4.68
N ARG A 160 -13.61 -4.85 -4.60
CA ARG A 160 -14.41 -5.63 -3.61
C ARG A 160 -14.06 -5.31 -2.17
N VAL A 161 -12.79 -5.01 -1.88
CA VAL A 161 -12.37 -4.56 -0.56
C VAL A 161 -13.00 -3.22 -0.23
N VAL A 162 -12.94 -2.24 -1.14
CA VAL A 162 -13.52 -0.90 -0.92
C VAL A 162 -15.03 -0.99 -0.73
N GLU A 163 -15.75 -1.72 -1.60
CA GLU A 163 -17.18 -1.98 -1.44
C GLU A 163 -17.50 -2.57 -0.07
N ALA A 164 -16.71 -3.54 0.39
CA ALA A 164 -16.93 -4.18 1.67
C ALA A 164 -16.60 -3.26 2.86
N LEU A 165 -15.75 -2.25 2.70
CA LEU A 165 -15.37 -1.29 3.76
C LEU A 165 -16.43 -0.22 3.98
N VAL A 166 -17.09 0.23 2.91
CA VAL A 166 -18.20 1.19 2.96
C VAL A 166 -19.44 0.50 3.54
N LYS A 167 -19.86 0.91 4.74
CA LYS A 167 -21.11 0.49 5.38
C LYS A 167 -21.92 1.70 5.79
#